data_AF-A0A1G9H7U2-F1
#
_entry.id   AF-A0A1G9H7U2-F1
#
_cell.length_a   1.000
_cell.length_b   1.000
_cell.length_c   1.000
_cell.angle_alpha   90.00
_cell.angle_beta   90.00
_cell.angle_gamma   90.00
#
_symmetry.space_group_name_H-M   'P 1'
#
loop_
_entity.id
_entity.type
_entity.pdbx_description
1 polymer ?
#
loop_
_entity_poly.entity_id
_entity_poly.type
_entity_poly.pdbx_seq_one_letter_code
_entity_poly.pdbx_strand_id
1 'polypeptide(L)' 'MAEGDGKLVEALRASLRETARLRQQNRALTTRAREPIAIVGMACRYPGGVD' A
#
# COMPACT_ATOMS: atom_id res chain seq x y z
N MET A 1 19.91 1.58 -37.25
CA MET A 1 19.03 0.74 -36.39
C MET A 1 19.51 0.64 -34.94
N ALA A 2 20.83 0.66 -34.67
CA ALA A 2 21.38 0.57 -33.30
C ALA A 2 20.91 1.66 -32.31
N GLU A 3 20.57 2.86 -32.78
CA GLU A 3 20.14 3.94 -31.89
C GLU A 3 18.68 3.80 -31.39
N GLY A 4 17.83 3.08 -32.13
CA GLY A 4 16.45 2.81 -31.72
C GLY A 4 16.39 1.83 -30.55
N ASP A 5 17.21 0.78 -30.58
CA ASP A 5 17.26 -0.24 -29.53
C ASP A 5 17.76 0.34 -28.20
N GLY A 6 18.78 1.22 -28.23
CA GLY A 6 19.26 1.90 -27.03
C GLY A 6 18.19 2.78 -26.37
N LYS A 7 17.41 3.50 -27.18
CA LYS A 7 16.30 4.34 -26.68
C LYS A 7 15.17 3.50 -26.10
N LEU A 8 14.83 2.37 -26.73
CA LEU A 8 13.82 1.43 -26.23
C LEU A 8 14.23 0.80 -24.89
N VAL A 9 15.50 0.35 -24.77
CA VAL A 9 16.02 -0.23 -23.54
C VAL A 9 16.02 0.79 -22.40
N GLU A 10 16.38 2.05 -22.67
CA GLU A 10 16.38 3.07 -21.61
C GLU A 10 14.96 3.45 -21.18
N ALA A 11 14.02 3.58 -22.13
CA ALA A 11 12.62 3.81 -21.83
C ALA A 11 12.00 2.67 -21.01
N LEU A 12 12.32 1.42 -21.36
CA LEU A 12 11.87 0.24 -20.61
C LEU A 12 12.47 0.23 -19.19
N ARG A 13 13.77 0.50 -19.05
CA ARG A 13 14.45 0.58 -17.75
C ARG A 13 13.84 1.68 -16.87
N ALA A 14 13.52 2.83 -17.44
CA ALA A 14 12.81 3.90 -16.72
C ALA A 14 11.41 3.44 -16.27
N SER A 15 10.64 2.82 -17.16
CA SER A 15 9.28 2.34 -16.89
C SER A 15 9.26 1.27 -15.80
N LEU A 16 10.20 0.32 -15.82
CA LEU A 16 10.32 -0.72 -14.81
C LEU A 16 10.67 -0.16 -13.43
N ARG A 17 11.57 0.84 -13.37
CA ARG A 17 11.90 1.56 -12.12
C ARG A 17 10.68 2.24 -11.54
N GLU A 18 9.90 2.95 -12.35
CA GLU A 18 8.71 3.64 -11.85
C GLU A 18 7.62 2.65 -11.41
N THR A 19 7.43 1.56 -12.16
CA THR A 19 6.47 0.50 -11.78
C THR A 19 6.85 -0.12 -10.43
N ALA A 20 8.14 -0.36 -10.19
CA ALA A 20 8.62 -0.87 -8.90
C ALA A 20 8.34 0.12 -7.76
N ARG A 21 8.60 1.42 -7.98
CA ARG A 21 8.34 2.49 -7.02
C ARG A 21 6.86 2.58 -6.66
N LEU A 22 5.98 2.62 -7.67
CA LEU A 22 4.54 2.69 -7.47
C LEU A 22 4.00 1.46 -6.74
N ARG A 23 4.49 0.26 -7.07
CA ARG A 23 4.14 -0.97 -6.35
C ARG A 23 4.54 -0.91 -4.88
N GLN A 24 5.72 -0.37 -4.57
CA GLN A 24 6.16 -0.21 -3.18
C GLN A 24 5.26 0.78 -2.42
N GLN A 25 4.95 1.93 -3.02
CA GLN A 25 4.06 2.93 -2.43
C GLN A 25 2.66 2.36 -2.18
N ASN A 26 2.10 1.66 -3.17
CA ASN A 26 0.77 1.07 -3.06
C ASN A 26 0.72 0.00 -1.95
N ARG A 27 1.76 -0.85 -1.84
CA ARG A 27 1.90 -1.79 -0.71
C ARG A 27 1.91 -1.06 0.62
N ALA A 28 2.71 0.00 0.77
CA ALA A 28 2.78 0.76 2.01
C ALA A 28 1.43 1.39 2.39
N LEU A 29 0.71 1.97 1.41
CA LEU A 29 -0.62 2.51 1.64
C LEU A 29 -1.63 1.42 2.04
N THR A 30 -1.60 0.29 1.36
CA THR A 30 -2.51 -0.84 1.64
C THR A 30 -2.23 -1.44 3.02
N THR A 31 -0.96 -1.59 3.42
CA THR A 31 -0.58 -2.06 4.76
C THR A 31 -1.09 -1.11 5.83
N ARG A 32 -0.89 0.21 5.67
CA ARG A 32 -1.39 1.22 6.61
C ARG A 32 -2.91 1.21 6.70
N ALA A 33 -3.60 1.08 5.56
CA ALA A 33 -5.07 1.03 5.54
C ALA A 33 -5.65 -0.22 6.21
N ARG A 34 -4.86 -1.28 6.34
CA ARG A 34 -5.26 -2.56 6.95
C ARG A 34 -4.53 -2.85 8.26
N GLU A 35 -3.93 -1.83 8.86
CA GLU A 35 -3.21 -1.98 10.12
C GLU A 35 -4.22 -2.35 11.23
N PRO A 36 -3.97 -3.45 11.99
CA PRO A 36 -4.89 -3.88 13.03
C PRO A 36 -4.91 -2.88 14.19
N ILE A 37 -6.12 -2.51 14.63
CA ILE A 37 -6.30 -1.64 15.80
C ILE A 37 -6.56 -2.52 17.02
N ALA A 38 -5.69 -2.40 18.02
CA ALA A 38 -5.88 -3.08 19.30
C ALA A 38 -6.91 -2.33 20.15
N ILE A 39 -7.99 -3.03 20.53
CA ILE A 39 -8.92 -2.53 21.55
C ILE A 39 -8.34 -2.91 22.93
N VAL A 40 -7.68 -1.94 23.58
CA VAL A 40 -7.00 -2.17 24.87
C VAL A 40 -7.92 -2.07 26.08
N GLY A 41 -9.15 -1.61 25.88
CA GLY A 41 -10.16 -1.54 26.92
C GLY A 41 -11.49 -1.05 26.36
N MET A 42 -12.59 -1.55 26.94
CA MET A 42 -13.94 -1.07 26.70
C MET A 42 -14.68 -1.05 28.03
N ALA A 43 -15.48 -0.01 28.27
CA ALA A 43 -16.33 0.09 29.43
C ALA A 43 -17.62 0.82 29.06
N CYS A 44 -18.74 0.36 29.62
CA CYS A 44 -20.04 0.98 29.47
C CYS A 44 -20.93 0.63 30.67
N ARG A 45 -21.90 1.50 30.98
CA ARG A 45 -22.93 1.24 31.99
C ARG A 45 -24.29 1.47 31.33
N TYR A 46 -24.99 0.40 31.01
CA TYR A 46 -26.33 0.47 30.41
C TYR A 46 -27.42 0.41 31.49
N PRO A 47 -28.55 1.11 31.34
CA PRO A 47 -29.72 0.98 32.21
C PRO A 47 -30.57 -0.25 31.84
N GLY A 48 -31.35 -0.76 32.81
CA GLY A 48 -32.16 -1.98 32.66
C GLY A 48 -31.36 -3.22 33.03
N GLY A 49 -31.80 -3.95 34.06
CA GLY A 49 -31.16 -5.20 34.46
C GLY A 49 -31.08 -6.16 33.27
N VAL A 50 -29.87 -6.61 32.96
CA VAL A 50 -29.61 -7.59 31.91
C VAL A 50 -30.24 -8.93 32.30
N ASP A 51 -31.30 -9.31 31.60
CA ASP A 51 -31.76 -10.70 31.44
C ASP A 51 -31.37 -11.20 30.04
#